data_AF-A0A9E3X193-F1
#
_entry.id   AF-A0A9E3X193-F1
#
_cell.length_a   1.000
_cell.length_b   1.000
_cell.length_c   1.000
_cell.angle_alpha   90.00
_cell.angle_beta   90.00
_cell.angle_gamma   90.00
#
_symmetry.space_group_name_H-M   'P 1'
#
loop_
_entity.id
_entity.type
_entity.pdbx_description
1 polymer ?
#
loop_
_entity_poly.entity_id
_entity_poly.type
_entity_poly.pdbx_seq_one_letter_code
_entity_poly.pdbx_strand_id
1 'polypeptide(L)'
;HAYKRAVGVAVEAALLLVWINGAVGLIGDDGAINLLYLGVLGVGLMGALSTGFAPQAMARTTFAMAIAQLLVPVIVLLIPNLRGALLEPPGVVGVIGLNLFFAALFVGAALLFRQAAQAQLTTSPRID
;
A
#
# COMPACT_ATOMS: atom_id res chain seq x y z
N HIS A 1 19.11 -7.94 7.57
CA HIS A 1 18.08 -8.77 6.91
C HIS A 1 16.69 -8.14 6.84
N ALA A 2 16.25 -7.34 7.83
CA ALA A 2 14.92 -6.73 7.84
C ALA A 2 14.57 -5.92 6.58
N TYR A 3 15.50 -5.12 6.05
CA TYR A 3 15.27 -4.33 4.84
C TYR A 3 14.89 -5.17 3.61
N LYS A 4 15.64 -6.24 3.33
CA LYS A 4 15.36 -7.13 2.18
C LYS A 4 14.00 -7.82 2.31
N ARG A 5 13.62 -8.21 3.53
CA ARG A 5 12.28 -8.77 3.82
C ARG A 5 11.19 -7.72 3.61
N ALA A 6 11.41 -6.49 4.05
CA ALA A 6 10.49 -5.38 3.84
C ALA A 6 10.24 -5.12 2.35
N VAL A 7 11.31 -5.07 1.55
CA VAL A 7 11.23 -4.95 0.09
C VAL A 7 10.46 -6.12 -0.51
N GLY A 8 10.76 -7.36 -0.11
CA GLY A 8 10.04 -8.54 -0.58
C GLY A 8 8.53 -8.43 -0.36
N VAL A 9 8.10 -8.11 0.87
CA VAL A 9 6.67 -7.95 1.21
C VAL A 9 6.04 -6.80 0.44
N ALA A 10 6.71 -5.65 0.33
CA ALA A 10 6.17 -4.48 -0.38
C ALA A 10 6.01 -4.75 -1.89
N VAL A 11 7.00 -5.40 -2.51
CA VAL A 11 6.97 -5.75 -3.93
C VAL A 11 5.92 -6.82 -4.20
N GLU A 12 5.83 -7.86 -3.36
CA GLU A 12 4.79 -8.89 -3.47
C GLU A 12 3.39 -8.28 -3.35
N ALA A 13 3.18 -7.41 -2.36
CA ALA A 13 1.92 -6.68 -2.20
C ALA A 13 1.60 -5.83 -3.44
N ALA A 14 2.58 -5.12 -4.00
CA ALA A 14 2.37 -4.31 -5.20
C ALA A 14 2.03 -5.16 -6.43
N LEU A 15 2.73 -6.28 -6.63
CA LEU A 15 2.47 -7.20 -7.74
C LEU A 15 1.09 -7.85 -7.63
N LEU A 16 0.72 -8.32 -6.44
CA LEU A 16 -0.61 -8.85 -6.17
C LEU A 16 -1.69 -7.79 -6.38
N LEU A 17 -1.43 -6.54 -5.98
CA LEU A 17 -2.36 -5.44 -6.18
C LEU A 17 -2.60 -5.20 -7.67
N VAL A 18 -1.55 -5.08 -8.49
CA VAL A 18 -1.69 -4.94 -9.94
C VAL A 18 -2.45 -6.11 -10.55
N TRP A 19 -2.08 -7.34 -10.16
CA TRP A 19 -2.67 -8.54 -10.76
C TRP A 19 -4.16 -8.69 -10.41
N ILE A 20 -4.53 -8.59 -9.12
CA ILE A 20 -5.91 -8.72 -8.68
C ILE A 20 -6.76 -7.57 -9.25
N ASN A 21 -6.23 -6.35 -9.24
CA ASN A 21 -6.91 -5.18 -9.80
C ASN A 21 -7.20 -5.38 -11.30
N GLY A 22 -6.20 -5.82 -12.08
CA GLY A 22 -6.36 -6.03 -13.51
C GLY A 22 -7.19 -7.24 -13.89
N ALA A 23 -7.29 -8.27 -13.03
CA ALA A 23 -8.02 -9.49 -13.34
C ALA A 23 -9.50 -9.42 -12.97
N VAL A 24 -9.83 -8.94 -11.77
CA VAL A 24 -11.19 -9.01 -11.20
C VAL A 24 -11.70 -7.69 -10.65
N GLY A 25 -10.86 -6.65 -10.57
CA GLY A 25 -11.19 -5.42 -9.86
C GLY A 25 -11.23 -5.61 -8.34
N LEU A 26 -10.88 -4.55 -7.60
CA LEU A 26 -11.01 -4.52 -6.15
C LEU A 26 -12.33 -3.89 -5.71
N ILE A 27 -12.94 -3.05 -6.55
CA ILE A 27 -14.22 -2.37 -6.30
C ILE A 27 -15.01 -2.29 -7.60
N GLY A 28 -16.12 -3.02 -7.66
CA GLY A 28 -17.02 -3.07 -8.81
C GLY A 28 -16.34 -3.45 -10.13
N ASP A 29 -17.12 -3.42 -11.20
CA ASP A 29 -16.66 -3.83 -12.53
C ASP A 29 -16.09 -2.65 -13.35
N ASP A 30 -16.24 -1.43 -12.86
CA ASP A 30 -15.71 -0.23 -13.53
C ASP A 30 -14.19 -0.12 -13.39
N GLY A 31 -13.48 -0.34 -14.49
CA GLY A 31 -12.03 -0.20 -14.57
C GLY A 31 -11.52 1.21 -14.19
N ALA A 32 -12.32 2.27 -14.41
CA ALA A 32 -11.91 3.64 -14.07
C ALA A 32 -11.83 3.86 -12.55
N ILE A 33 -12.74 3.25 -11.78
CA ILE A 33 -12.70 3.29 -10.30
C ILE A 33 -11.45 2.57 -9.80
N ASN A 34 -11.12 1.45 -10.44
CA ASN A 34 -9.96 0.64 -10.08
C ASN A 34 -8.61 1.32 -10.36
N LEU A 35 -8.56 2.39 -11.17
CA LEU A 35 -7.37 3.22 -11.35
C LEU A 35 -6.92 3.93 -10.05
N LEU A 36 -7.81 4.14 -9.07
CA LEU A 36 -7.46 4.73 -7.78
C LEU A 36 -6.38 3.91 -7.05
N TYR A 37 -6.35 2.59 -7.26
CA TYR A 37 -5.33 1.71 -6.69
C TYR A 37 -3.96 1.86 -7.37
N LEU A 38 -3.90 2.28 -8.63
CA LEU A 38 -2.63 2.68 -9.25
C LEU A 38 -2.06 3.93 -8.57
N GLY A 39 -2.94 4.81 -8.04
CA GLY A 39 -2.55 5.93 -7.19
C GLY A 39 -1.78 5.47 -5.93
N VAL A 40 -2.19 4.36 -5.31
CA VAL A 40 -1.47 3.78 -4.15
C VAL A 40 -0.05 3.38 -4.54
N LEU A 41 0.13 2.74 -5.70
CA LEU A 41 1.45 2.40 -6.24
C LEU A 41 2.26 3.65 -6.59
N GLY A 42 1.60 4.68 -7.11
CA GLY A 42 2.20 6.00 -7.37
C GLY A 42 2.79 6.63 -6.11
N VAL A 43 2.09 6.58 -4.98
CA VAL A 43 2.61 7.04 -3.67
C VAL A 43 3.88 6.28 -3.30
N GLY A 44 3.88 4.95 -3.48
CA GLY A 44 5.04 4.11 -3.24
C GLY A 44 6.24 4.48 -4.10
N LEU A 45 6.03 4.59 -5.41
CA LEU A 45 7.06 4.90 -6.38
C LEU A 45 7.64 6.31 -6.16
N MET A 46 6.79 7.33 -6.06
CA MET A 46 7.24 8.71 -5.83
C MET A 46 7.97 8.83 -4.50
N GLY A 47 7.46 8.21 -3.43
CA GLY A 47 8.10 8.21 -2.13
C GLY A 47 9.47 7.53 -2.16
N ALA A 48 9.59 6.38 -2.83
CA ALA A 48 10.84 5.64 -2.93
C ALA A 48 11.91 6.43 -3.73
N LEU A 49 11.54 6.98 -4.89
CA LEU A 49 12.43 7.77 -5.73
C LEU A 49 12.86 9.06 -5.05
N SER A 50 11.95 9.77 -4.39
CA SER A 50 12.24 11.05 -3.73
C SER A 50 13.13 10.90 -2.49
N THR A 51 13.17 9.71 -1.89
CA THR A 51 13.86 9.47 -0.61
C THR A 51 15.09 8.58 -0.74
N GLY A 52 15.46 8.21 -1.98
CA GLY A 52 16.63 7.37 -2.26
C GLY A 52 16.57 6.01 -1.57
N PHE A 53 15.37 5.47 -1.35
CA PHE A 53 15.15 4.16 -0.72
C PHE A 53 15.68 4.02 0.73
N ALA A 54 15.89 5.14 1.44
CA ALA A 54 16.35 5.12 2.84
C ALA A 54 15.34 4.39 3.74
N PRO A 55 15.75 3.47 4.65
CA PRO A 55 14.81 2.63 5.40
C PRO A 55 13.79 3.40 6.23
N GLN A 56 14.20 4.50 6.87
CA GLN A 56 13.28 5.31 7.68
C GLN A 56 12.23 6.02 6.82
N ALA A 57 12.63 6.49 5.64
CA ALA A 57 11.74 7.15 4.71
C ALA A 57 10.79 6.14 4.05
N MET A 58 11.32 4.98 3.63
CA MET A 58 10.53 3.87 3.09
C MET A 58 9.46 3.40 4.06
N ALA A 59 9.75 3.31 5.37
CA ALA A 59 8.74 2.99 6.37
C ALA A 59 7.55 3.96 6.31
N ARG A 60 7.81 5.27 6.25
CA ARG A 60 6.76 6.30 6.14
C ARG A 60 6.01 6.20 4.81
N THR A 61 6.73 5.99 3.71
CA THR A 61 6.14 5.80 2.38
C THR A 61 5.19 4.60 2.36
N THR A 62 5.59 3.44 2.88
CA THR A 62 4.72 2.25 2.91
C THR A 62 3.55 2.40 3.90
N PHE A 63 3.70 3.15 5.00
CA PHE A 63 2.55 3.53 5.82
C PHE A 63 1.58 4.44 5.06
N ALA A 64 2.09 5.41 4.29
CA ALA A 64 1.26 6.27 3.46
C ALA A 64 0.52 5.46 2.38
N MET A 65 1.14 4.44 1.80
CA MET A 65 0.47 3.51 0.89
C MET A 65 -0.66 2.75 1.58
N ALA A 66 -0.46 2.26 2.81
CA ALA A 66 -1.52 1.58 3.57
C ALA A 66 -2.72 2.51 3.83
N ILE A 67 -2.45 3.77 4.19
CA ILE A 67 -3.49 4.79 4.37
C ILE A 67 -4.21 5.05 3.03
N ALA A 68 -3.45 5.24 1.95
CA ALA A 68 -4.01 5.45 0.62
C ALA A 68 -4.91 4.28 0.19
N GLN A 69 -4.49 3.03 0.44
CA GLN A 69 -5.28 1.82 0.18
C GLN A 69 -6.63 1.88 0.90
N LEU A 70 -6.64 2.22 2.19
CA LEU A 70 -7.87 2.31 2.99
C LEU A 70 -8.74 3.50 2.60
N LEU A 71 -8.17 4.57 2.04
CA LEU A 71 -8.93 5.72 1.58
C LEU A 71 -9.69 5.46 0.27
N VAL A 72 -9.26 4.53 -0.57
CA VAL A 72 -9.95 4.24 -1.85
C VAL A 72 -11.44 3.91 -1.66
N PRO A 73 -11.85 2.92 -0.83
CA PRO A 73 -13.27 2.64 -0.62
C PRO A 73 -14.01 3.79 0.09
N VAL A 74 -13.31 4.60 0.89
CA VAL A 74 -13.89 5.81 1.51
C VAL A 74 -14.21 6.86 0.44
N ILE A 75 -13.32 7.09 -0.53
CA ILE A 75 -13.55 8.00 -1.65
C ILE A 75 -14.77 7.56 -2.46
N VAL A 76 -14.86 6.28 -2.79
CA VAL A 76 -16.02 5.71 -3.51
C VAL A 76 -17.31 5.88 -2.72
N LEU A 77 -17.27 5.67 -1.40
CA LEU A 77 -18.43 5.87 -0.53
C LEU A 77 -18.88 7.33 -0.46
N LEU A 78 -17.95 8.28 -0.52
CA LEU A 78 -18.27 9.71 -0.39
C LEU A 78 -18.88 10.29 -1.67
N ILE A 79 -18.56 9.75 -2.85
CA ILE A 79 -19.06 10.25 -4.14
C ILE A 79 -20.38 9.54 -4.49
N PRO A 80 -21.54 10.22 -4.50
CA PRO A 80 -22.85 9.57 -4.66
C PRO A 80 -22.97 8.67 -5.89
N ASN A 81 -22.39 9.11 -7.01
CA ASN A 81 -22.46 8.39 -8.28
C ASN A 81 -21.60 7.11 -8.31
N LEU A 82 -20.63 6.96 -7.40
CA LEU A 82 -19.74 5.79 -7.36
C LEU A 82 -20.15 4.75 -6.32
N ARG A 83 -21.07 5.09 -5.39
CA ARG A 83 -21.47 4.21 -4.28
C ARG A 83 -21.97 2.84 -4.72
N GLY A 84 -22.64 2.77 -5.88
CA GLY A 84 -23.15 1.53 -6.45
C GLY A 84 -22.06 0.46 -6.65
N ALA A 85 -20.83 0.89 -6.97
CA ALA A 85 -19.70 -0.01 -7.19
C ALA A 85 -19.28 -0.81 -5.95
N LEU A 86 -19.68 -0.38 -4.74
CA LEU A 86 -19.43 -1.15 -3.50
C LEU A 86 -20.37 -2.36 -3.35
N LEU A 87 -21.50 -2.36 -4.07
CA LEU A 87 -22.50 -3.44 -4.05
C LEU A 87 -22.27 -4.45 -5.17
N GLU A 88 -21.63 -4.03 -6.25
CA GLU A 88 -21.14 -4.91 -7.31
C GLU A 88 -20.08 -5.87 -6.77
N PRO A 89 -19.90 -7.06 -7.39
CA PRO A 89 -18.80 -7.96 -7.04
C PRO A 89 -17.46 -7.20 -6.91
N PRO A 90 -16.65 -7.45 -5.85
CA PRO A 90 -16.77 -8.51 -4.84
C PRO A 90 -17.72 -8.19 -3.66
N GLY A 91 -18.48 -7.10 -3.74
CA GLY A 91 -19.40 -6.62 -2.72
C GLY A 91 -18.70 -5.97 -1.53
N VAL A 92 -19.47 -5.34 -0.64
CA VAL A 92 -18.94 -4.53 0.48
C VAL A 92 -17.95 -5.30 1.34
N VAL A 93 -18.26 -6.57 1.67
CA VAL A 93 -17.38 -7.42 2.48
C VAL A 93 -16.09 -7.74 1.75
N GLY A 94 -16.15 -8.05 0.46
CA GLY A 94 -14.98 -8.31 -0.37
C GLY A 94 -14.09 -7.08 -0.52
N VAL A 95 -14.70 -5.92 -0.78
CA VAL A 95 -14.00 -4.62 -0.85
C VAL A 95 -13.27 -4.35 0.46
N ILE A 96 -13.95 -4.43 1.61
CA ILE A 96 -13.33 -4.20 2.92
C ILE A 96 -12.20 -5.21 3.17
N GLY A 97 -12.46 -6.50 2.93
CA GLY A 97 -11.50 -7.58 3.13
C GLY A 97 -10.22 -7.39 2.31
N LEU A 98 -10.34 -7.12 1.01
CA LEU A 98 -9.20 -6.89 0.12
C LEU A 98 -8.41 -5.65 0.53
N ASN A 99 -9.08 -4.54 0.86
CA ASN A 99 -8.40 -3.32 1.29
C ASN A 99 -7.66 -3.49 2.62
N LEU A 100 -8.26 -4.19 3.58
CA LEU A 100 -7.60 -4.51 4.85
C LEU A 100 -6.42 -5.46 4.65
N PHE A 101 -6.55 -6.46 3.76
CA PHE A 101 -5.48 -7.37 3.42
C PHE A 101 -4.25 -6.63 2.88
N PHE A 102 -4.43 -5.79 1.85
CA PHE A 102 -3.34 -5.01 1.28
C PHE A 102 -2.76 -3.99 2.28
N ALA A 103 -3.61 -3.31 3.05
CA ALA A 103 -3.17 -2.40 4.08
C ALA A 103 -2.30 -3.12 5.13
N ALA A 104 -2.65 -4.35 5.53
CA ALA A 104 -1.87 -5.15 6.45
C ALA A 104 -0.50 -5.52 5.87
N LEU A 105 -0.41 -5.88 4.58
CA LEU A 105 0.87 -6.13 3.91
C LEU A 105 1.76 -4.88 3.89
N PHE A 106 1.21 -3.73 3.52
CA PHE A 106 1.95 -2.47 3.50
C PHE A 106 2.39 -2.02 4.91
N VAL A 107 1.54 -2.18 5.93
CA VAL A 107 1.91 -1.94 7.34
C VAL A 107 3.01 -2.91 7.77
N GLY A 108 2.91 -4.20 7.43
CA GLY A 108 3.94 -5.20 7.71
C GLY A 108 5.30 -4.82 7.11
N ALA A 109 5.32 -4.43 5.84
CA ALA A 109 6.51 -3.92 5.18
C ALA A 109 7.05 -2.65 5.87
N ALA A 110 6.17 -1.71 6.22
CA ALA A 110 6.53 -0.47 6.89
C ALA A 110 7.20 -0.71 8.25
N LEU A 111 6.69 -1.66 9.03
CA LEU A 111 7.27 -2.06 10.31
C LEU A 111 8.66 -2.69 10.11
N LEU A 112 8.84 -3.53 9.09
CA LEU A 112 10.15 -4.10 8.77
C LEU A 112 11.16 -3.05 8.30
N PHE A 113 10.73 -2.05 7.51
CA PHE A 113 11.57 -0.90 7.15
C PHE A 113 11.96 -0.07 8.38
N ARG A 114 11.02 0.15 9.31
CA ARG A 114 11.30 0.83 10.58
C ARG A 114 12.32 0.08 11.44
N GLN A 115 12.20 -1.25 11.53
CA GLN A 115 13.19 -2.09 12.20
C GLN A 115 14.58 -1.98 11.53
N ALA A 116 14.63 -1.98 10.20
CA ALA A 116 15.88 -1.80 9.47
C ALA A 116 16.53 -0.43 9.72
N ALA A 117 15.72 0.64 9.83
CA ALA A 117 16.22 1.97 10.17
C ALA A 117 16.83 2.01 11.58
N GLN A 118 16.17 1.40 12.56
CA GLN A 118 16.67 1.34 13.94
C GLN A 118 18.00 0.57 14.03
N ALA A 119 18.11 -0.55 13.30
CA ALA A 119 19.35 -1.31 13.24
C ALA A 119 20.53 -0.51 12.67
N GLN A 120 20.29 0.33 11.64
CA GLN A 120 21.34 1.19 11.08
C GLN A 120 21.85 2.23 12.08
N LEU A 121 20.94 2.82 12.87
CA LEU A 121 21.31 3.79 13.90
C LEU A 121 22.17 3.18 15.01
N THR A 122 21.91 1.92 15.39
CA THR A 122 22.70 1.22 16.42
C THR A 122 24.10 0.79 15.96
N THR A 123 24.32 0.67 14.65
CA THR A 123 25.61 0.24 14.08
C THR A 123 26.51 1.40 13.64
N SER A 124 26.01 2.65 13.66
CA SER A 124 26.85 3.81 13.35
C SER A 124 27.76 4.09 14.54
N PRO A 125 29.09 4.21 14.35
CA PRO A 125 29.99 4.58 15.43
C PRO A 125 29.51 5.90 16.02
N ARG A 126 29.29 5.93 17.34
CA ARG A 126 29.14 7.19 18.05
C ARG A 126 30.50 7.88 17.92
N ILE A 127 30.55 8.96 17.15
CA ILE A 127 31.71 9.85 17.13
C ILE A 127 31.41 10.88 18.21
N ASP A 128 31.71 10.50 19.44
CA ASP A 128 31.84 11.39 20.60
C ASP A 128 33.31 11.82 20.79
#